data_AF-A0A6G9GSP9-F1
#
_entry.id   AF-A0A6G9GSP9-F1
#
_cell.length_a   1.000
_cell.length_b   1.000
_cell.length_c   1.000
_cell.angle_alpha   90.00
_cell.angle_beta   90.00
_cell.angle_gamma   90.00
#
_symmetry.space_group_name_H-M   'P 1'
#
loop_
_entity.id
_entity.type
_entity.pdbx_description
1 polymer ?
#
loop_
_entity_poly.entity_id
_entity_poly.type
_entity_poly.pdbx_seq_one_letter_code
_entity_poly.pdbx_strand_id
1 'polypeptide(L)'
;MHSLRPEAAGALAAVAPRDLATRPVLVAATIGTGLMAGLYLAFDVSVMPRLARRDDEAYVTAMRRVNGVLDNSGLFGLLFLGVFLATGLAAVLQRRRERPEAARWTGAATALYAFSVAVTVCVNLPLNRRLARAGSPTGADLAAVRKAFDRPWRSANVARTLACTAALGALGRALVLHGRGAAHGA
;
A
#
# COMPACT_ATOMS: atom_id res chain seq x y z
N MET A 1 54.79 20.61 11.24
CA MET A 1 53.32 20.73 11.41
C MET A 1 52.69 20.57 10.03
N HIS A 2 52.00 19.46 9.81
CA HIS A 2 51.50 18.98 8.52
C HIS A 2 50.12 19.62 8.25
N SER A 3 50.00 20.46 7.21
CA SER A 3 48.72 21.09 6.87
C SER A 3 47.78 20.07 6.24
N LEU A 4 46.65 19.82 6.91
CA LEU A 4 45.58 18.99 6.37
C LEU A 4 44.93 19.72 5.18
N ARG A 5 44.92 19.05 4.02
CA ARG A 5 44.40 19.58 2.76
C ARG A 5 42.91 19.96 2.88
N PRO A 6 42.49 21.15 2.42
CA PRO A 6 41.09 21.63 2.47
C PRO A 6 40.09 20.80 1.63
N GLU A 7 40.57 19.87 0.79
CA GLU A 7 39.71 19.04 -0.05
C GLU A 7 38.89 17.99 0.73
N ALA A 8 39.41 17.50 1.86
CA ALA A 8 38.70 16.52 2.69
C ALA A 8 37.48 17.13 3.42
N ALA A 9 37.53 18.43 3.73
CA ALA A 9 36.43 19.15 4.34
C ALA A 9 35.29 19.44 3.34
N GLY A 10 35.62 19.63 2.05
CA GLY A 10 34.64 19.80 0.97
C GLY A 10 33.87 18.51 0.67
N ALA A 11 34.52 17.35 0.71
CA ALA A 11 33.90 16.05 0.45
C ALA A 11 32.89 15.62 1.53
N LEU A 12 33.12 16.01 2.79
CA LEU A 12 32.20 15.72 3.91
C LEU A 12 31.05 16.74 4.02
N ALA A 13 31.21 17.94 3.43
CA ALA A 13 30.14 18.93 3.32
C ALA A 13 29.20 18.70 2.11
N ALA A 14 29.56 17.80 1.18
CA ALA A 14 28.90 17.62 -0.11
C ALA A 14 27.63 16.74 -0.10
N VAL A 15 27.26 16.13 1.03
CA VAL A 15 26.00 15.39 1.16
C VAL A 15 25.08 16.13 2.13
N ALA A 16 24.23 17.01 1.61
CA ALA A 16 23.24 17.69 2.43
C ALA A 16 22.39 16.65 3.20
N PRO A 17 21.94 16.90 4.45
CA PRO A 17 21.05 15.99 5.20
C PRO A 17 19.75 15.63 4.46
N ARG A 18 19.42 16.38 3.40
CA ARG A 18 18.35 16.10 2.43
C ARG A 18 18.60 14.86 1.57
N ASP A 19 19.84 14.34 1.42
CA ASP A 19 20.18 13.20 0.53
C ASP A 19 19.87 11.86 1.18
N LEU A 20 20.11 11.78 2.49
CA LEU A 20 19.89 10.57 3.28
C LEU A 20 18.41 10.21 3.41
N ALA A 21 17.47 11.13 3.19
CA ALA A 21 16.04 10.88 3.41
C ALA A 21 15.27 10.35 2.18
N THR A 22 15.68 10.68 0.95
CA THR A 22 14.85 10.37 -0.25
C THR A 22 14.83 8.87 -0.57
N ARG A 23 15.99 8.22 -0.53
CA ARG A 23 16.12 6.80 -0.85
C ARG A 23 15.42 5.90 0.19
N PRO A 24 15.60 6.11 1.52
CA PRO A 24 14.87 5.32 2.52
C PRO A 24 13.35 5.49 2.43
N VAL A 25 12.85 6.71 2.20
CA VAL A 25 11.40 6.94 2.03
C VAL A 25 10.87 6.20 0.80
N LEU A 26 11.58 6.25 -0.32
CA LEU A 26 11.19 5.53 -1.54
C LEU A 26 11.22 4.01 -1.35
N VAL A 27 12.23 3.48 -0.65
CA VAL A 27 12.32 2.05 -0.30
C VAL A 27 11.17 1.65 0.63
N ALA A 28 10.91 2.43 1.68
CA ALA A 28 9.82 2.17 2.61
C ALA A 28 8.44 2.20 1.90
N ALA A 29 8.22 3.19 1.03
CA ALA A 29 7.01 3.26 0.20
C ALA A 29 6.88 2.03 -0.69
N THR A 30 7.97 1.56 -1.29
CA THR A 30 7.99 0.38 -2.17
C THR A 30 7.66 -0.89 -1.41
N ILE A 31 8.36 -1.14 -0.29
CA ILE A 31 8.13 -2.32 0.54
C ILE A 31 6.70 -2.33 1.07
N GLY A 32 6.25 -1.23 1.66
CA GLY A 32 4.91 -1.14 2.22
C GLY A 32 3.81 -1.29 1.15
N THR A 33 3.99 -0.70 -0.04
CA THR A 33 3.06 -0.91 -1.17
C THR A 33 3.04 -2.37 -1.60
N GLY A 34 4.20 -3.04 -1.60
CA GLY A 34 4.32 -4.47 -1.90
C GLY A 34 3.63 -5.36 -0.87
N LEU A 35 3.76 -5.04 0.43
CA LEU A 35 3.04 -5.73 1.50
C LEU A 35 1.52 -5.60 1.32
N MET A 36 1.03 -4.41 0.96
CA MET A 36 -0.40 -4.19 0.70
C MET A 36 -0.89 -4.93 -0.55
N ALA A 37 -0.13 -4.89 -1.65
CA ALA A 37 -0.45 -5.64 -2.86
C ALA A 37 -0.50 -7.15 -2.58
N GLY A 38 0.50 -7.67 -1.87
CA GLY A 38 0.58 -9.07 -1.46
C GLY A 38 -0.57 -9.49 -0.55
N LEU A 39 -0.93 -8.65 0.42
CA LEU A 39 -2.09 -8.87 1.29
C LEU A 39 -3.37 -9.02 0.46
N TYR A 40 -3.65 -8.07 -0.45
CA TYR A 40 -4.88 -8.14 -1.26
C TYR A 40 -4.87 -9.33 -2.21
N LEU A 41 -3.74 -9.61 -2.85
CA LEU A 41 -3.58 -10.77 -3.73
C LEU A 41 -3.83 -12.09 -2.99
N ALA A 42 -3.32 -12.23 -1.77
CA ALA A 42 -3.54 -13.42 -0.94
C ALA A 42 -5.03 -13.67 -0.69
N PHE A 43 -5.83 -12.62 -0.52
CA PHE A 43 -7.29 -12.75 -0.43
C PHE A 43 -7.92 -13.19 -1.74
N ASP A 44 -7.49 -12.62 -2.87
CA ASP A 44 -8.05 -12.93 -4.18
C ASP A 44 -7.81 -14.37 -4.61
N VAL A 45 -6.60 -14.89 -4.38
CA VAL A 45 -6.17 -16.19 -4.93
C VAL A 45 -6.22 -17.36 -3.94
N SER A 46 -6.27 -17.08 -2.63
CA SER A 46 -6.23 -18.13 -1.60
C SER A 46 -7.41 -18.05 -0.63
N VAL A 47 -7.55 -16.96 0.12
CA VAL A 47 -8.53 -16.88 1.22
C VAL A 47 -9.97 -16.95 0.70
N MET A 48 -10.35 -16.06 -0.21
CA MET A 48 -11.73 -15.99 -0.71
C MET A 48 -12.12 -17.25 -1.50
N PRO A 49 -11.29 -17.79 -2.42
CA PRO A 49 -11.60 -19.06 -3.07
C PRO A 49 -11.78 -20.22 -2.10
N ARG A 50 -10.99 -20.29 -1.02
CA ARG A 50 -11.12 -21.34 -0.01
C ARG A 50 -12.40 -21.23 0.81
N LEU A 51 -12.78 -20.00 1.19
CA LEU A 51 -14.01 -19.72 1.92
C LEU A 51 -15.24 -19.92 1.04
N ALA A 52 -15.16 -19.62 -0.26
CA ALA A 52 -16.27 -19.83 -1.19
C ALA A 52 -16.78 -21.28 -1.22
N ARG A 53 -15.93 -22.27 -0.90
CA ARG A 53 -16.28 -23.70 -0.81
C ARG A 53 -16.87 -24.13 0.53
N ARG A 54 -17.06 -23.21 1.48
CA ARG A 54 -17.69 -23.47 2.77
C ARG A 54 -19.17 -23.06 2.74
N ASP A 55 -19.93 -23.60 3.69
CA ASP A 55 -21.29 -23.14 3.96
C ASP A 55 -21.32 -21.67 4.37
N ASP A 56 -22.51 -21.10 4.36
CA ASP A 56 -22.70 -19.65 4.56
C ASP A 56 -22.34 -19.21 5.98
N GLU A 57 -22.58 -20.06 6.97
CA GLU A 57 -22.23 -19.78 8.37
C GLU A 57 -20.72 -19.67 8.55
N ALA A 58 -19.97 -20.66 8.07
CA ALA A 58 -18.52 -20.67 8.13
C ALA A 58 -17.91 -19.51 7.34
N TYR A 59 -18.46 -19.19 6.16
CA TYR A 59 -18.03 -18.05 5.36
C TYR A 59 -18.23 -16.72 6.10
N VAL A 60 -19.46 -16.45 6.56
CA VAL A 60 -19.83 -15.19 7.23
C VAL A 60 -19.06 -15.03 8.53
N THR A 61 -18.95 -16.10 9.33
CA THR A 61 -18.21 -16.11 10.58
C THR A 61 -16.73 -15.81 10.37
N ALA A 62 -16.09 -16.47 9.40
CA ALA A 62 -14.69 -16.23 9.08
C ALA A 62 -14.46 -14.79 8.63
N MET A 63 -15.27 -14.28 7.68
CA MET A 63 -15.10 -12.92 7.16
C MET A 63 -15.37 -11.86 8.23
N ARG A 64 -16.32 -12.05 9.15
CA ARG A 64 -16.53 -11.13 10.29
C ARG A 64 -15.32 -11.08 11.20
N ARG A 65 -14.74 -12.23 11.55
CA ARG A 65 -13.56 -12.29 12.42
C ARG A 65 -12.35 -11.64 11.76
N VAL A 66 -12.07 -11.99 10.51
CA VAL A 66 -10.94 -11.44 9.75
C VAL A 66 -11.07 -9.93 9.57
N ASN A 67 -12.23 -9.44 9.14
CA ASN A 67 -12.49 -8.00 9.00
C ASN A 67 -12.39 -7.29 10.36
N GLY A 68 -12.93 -7.89 11.42
CA GLY A 68 -12.85 -7.33 12.77
C GLY A 68 -11.41 -7.15 13.26
N VAL A 69 -10.51 -8.11 12.96
CA VAL A 69 -9.08 -7.99 13.29
C VAL A 69 -8.43 -6.86 12.50
N LEU A 70 -8.69 -6.75 11.19
CA LEU A 70 -8.08 -5.71 10.36
C LEU A 70 -8.61 -4.31 10.66
N ASP A 71 -9.94 -4.17 10.76
CA ASP A 71 -10.62 -2.88 10.94
C ASP A 71 -10.32 -2.25 12.32
N ASN A 72 -9.98 -3.06 13.33
CA ASN A 72 -9.64 -2.59 14.68
C ASN A 72 -8.13 -2.66 15.01
N SER A 73 -7.28 -3.02 14.03
CA SER A 73 -5.83 -3.09 14.24
C SER A 73 -5.17 -1.73 14.02
N GLY A 74 -4.69 -1.12 15.12
CA GLY A 74 -3.92 0.12 15.05
C GLY A 74 -2.63 -0.03 14.21
N LEU A 75 -1.99 -1.21 14.25
CA LEU A 75 -0.82 -1.51 13.44
C LEU A 75 -1.16 -1.56 11.95
N PHE A 76 -2.27 -2.20 11.57
CA PHE A 76 -2.72 -2.23 10.18
C PHE A 76 -3.07 -0.82 9.70
N GLY A 77 -3.80 -0.03 10.49
CA GLY A 77 -4.11 1.36 10.19
C GLY A 77 -2.86 2.22 10.00
N LEU A 78 -1.86 2.06 10.88
CA LEU A 78 -0.57 2.76 10.80
C LEU A 78 0.19 2.37 9.53
N LEU A 79 0.27 1.09 9.20
CA LEU A 79 0.90 0.63 7.95
C LEU A 79 0.14 1.21 6.74
N PHE A 80 -1.18 1.08 6.72
CA PHE A 80 -2.02 1.48 5.60
C PHE A 80 -1.90 2.97 5.27
N LEU A 81 -2.02 3.83 6.29
CA LEU A 81 -1.86 5.28 6.15
C LEU A 81 -0.40 5.67 5.95
N GLY A 82 0.52 5.01 6.66
CA GLY A 82 1.96 5.25 6.54
C GLY A 82 2.47 5.03 5.12
N VAL A 83 1.98 4.00 4.42
CA VAL A 83 2.32 3.76 3.00
C VAL A 83 1.79 4.87 2.11
N PHE A 84 0.55 5.33 2.31
CA PHE A 84 0.01 6.46 1.56
C PHE A 84 0.88 7.71 1.74
N LEU A 85 1.20 8.06 2.98
CA LEU A 85 2.06 9.21 3.28
C LEU A 85 3.47 9.04 2.72
N ALA A 86 4.05 7.83 2.79
CA ALA A 86 5.37 7.55 2.25
C ALA A 86 5.43 7.71 0.72
N THR A 87 4.40 7.26 -0.01
CA THR A 87 4.33 7.48 -1.48
C THR A 87 4.24 8.96 -1.84
N GLY A 88 3.40 9.73 -1.13
CA GLY A 88 3.29 11.17 -1.33
C GLY A 88 4.58 11.93 -0.98
N LEU A 89 5.21 11.59 0.15
CA LEU A 89 6.48 12.18 0.55
C LEU A 89 7.59 11.86 -0.46
N ALA A 90 7.68 10.61 -0.95
CA ALA A 90 8.61 10.24 -2.01
C ALA A 90 8.41 11.12 -3.26
N ALA A 91 7.16 11.37 -3.67
CA ALA A 91 6.87 12.21 -4.82
C ALA A 91 7.31 13.67 -4.62
N VAL A 92 7.06 14.25 -3.44
CA VAL A 92 7.49 15.62 -3.11
C VAL A 92 9.03 15.71 -3.10
N LEU A 93 9.70 14.74 -2.50
CA LEU A 93 11.16 14.73 -2.42
C LEU A 93 11.82 14.61 -3.80
N GLN A 94 11.31 13.74 -4.67
CA GLN A 94 11.83 13.59 -6.04
C GLN A 94 11.62 14.86 -6.87
N ARG A 95 10.51 15.59 -6.67
CA ARG A 95 10.29 16.90 -7.32
C ARG A 95 11.29 17.95 -6.84
N ARG A 96 11.50 18.05 -5.52
CA ARG A 96 12.47 18.99 -4.92
C ARG A 96 13.92 18.71 -5.33
N ARG A 97 14.19 17.49 -5.80
CA ARG A 97 15.48 17.05 -6.32
C ARG A 97 15.64 17.23 -7.83
N GLU A 98 14.68 17.88 -8.48
CA GLU A 98 14.69 18.12 -9.92
C GLU A 98 14.84 16.81 -10.71
N ARG A 99 14.21 15.73 -10.22
CA ARG A 99 14.14 14.43 -10.91
C ARG A 99 12.75 14.25 -11.50
N PRO A 100 12.40 14.95 -12.60
CA PRO A 100 11.03 15.04 -13.11
C PRO A 100 10.46 13.68 -13.52
N GLU A 101 11.27 12.79 -14.10
CA GLU A 101 10.80 11.45 -14.48
C GLU A 101 10.49 10.60 -13.24
N ALA A 102 11.42 10.54 -12.27
CA ALA A 102 11.19 9.80 -11.02
C ALA A 102 9.98 10.36 -10.24
N ALA A 103 9.84 11.69 -10.21
CA ALA A 103 8.70 12.39 -9.61
C ALA A 103 7.36 12.02 -10.26
N ARG A 104 7.30 11.88 -11.59
CA ARG A 104 6.10 11.45 -12.33
C ARG A 104 5.69 10.03 -11.91
N TRP A 105 6.65 9.10 -11.87
CA TRP A 105 6.39 7.71 -11.46
C TRP A 105 5.95 7.60 -10.00
N THR A 106 6.60 8.31 -9.06
CA THR A 106 6.15 8.34 -7.65
C THR A 106 4.80 9.04 -7.48
N GLY A 107 4.50 10.05 -8.30
CA GLY A 107 3.19 10.70 -8.31
C GLY A 107 2.08 9.76 -8.79
N ALA A 108 2.33 8.99 -9.86
CA ALA A 108 1.42 7.96 -10.32
C ALA A 108 1.20 6.88 -9.26
N ALA A 109 2.26 6.42 -8.59
CA ALA A 109 2.14 5.47 -7.48
C ALA A 109 1.28 6.02 -6.33
N THR A 110 1.46 7.29 -5.98
CA THR A 110 0.64 7.96 -4.95
C THR A 110 -0.83 7.97 -5.34
N ALA A 111 -1.15 8.33 -6.59
CA ALA A 111 -2.53 8.35 -7.08
C ALA A 111 -3.17 6.95 -7.11
N LEU A 112 -2.42 5.93 -7.55
CA LEU A 112 -2.88 4.54 -7.58
C LEU A 112 -3.11 4.00 -6.16
N TYR A 113 -2.22 4.29 -5.22
CA TYR A 113 -2.43 3.92 -3.83
C TYR A 113 -3.61 4.68 -3.21
N ALA A 114 -3.77 5.97 -3.52
CA ALA A 114 -4.93 6.76 -3.09
C ALA A 114 -6.26 6.17 -3.59
N PHE A 115 -6.29 5.67 -4.84
CA PHE A 115 -7.44 4.93 -5.36
C PHE A 115 -7.73 3.68 -4.52
N SER A 116 -6.71 2.90 -4.16
CA SER A 116 -6.87 1.73 -3.27
C SER A 116 -7.40 2.11 -1.88
N VAL A 117 -6.95 3.26 -1.35
CA VAL A 117 -7.49 3.86 -0.11
C VAL A 117 -8.96 4.22 -0.27
N ALA A 118 -9.33 4.90 -1.37
CA ALA A 118 -10.72 5.27 -1.64
C ALA A 118 -11.63 4.03 -1.76
N VAL A 119 -11.20 2.98 -2.47
CA VAL A 119 -11.96 1.72 -2.55
C VAL A 119 -12.11 1.08 -1.17
N THR A 120 -11.05 1.08 -0.37
CA THR A 120 -11.11 0.54 1.01
C THR A 120 -12.12 1.30 1.87
N VAL A 121 -12.07 2.63 1.87
CA VAL A 121 -12.91 3.47 2.71
C VAL A 121 -14.36 3.52 2.24
N CYS A 122 -14.58 3.61 0.93
CA CYS A 122 -15.92 3.81 0.36
C CYS A 122 -16.66 2.51 0.07
N VAL A 123 -15.95 1.36 -0.06
CA VAL A 123 -16.56 0.08 -0.43
C VAL A 123 -16.32 -0.98 0.63
N ASN A 124 -15.06 -1.34 0.88
CA ASN A 124 -14.76 -2.48 1.76
C ASN A 124 -15.15 -2.21 3.22
N LEU A 125 -14.81 -1.05 3.80
CA LEU A 125 -15.19 -0.73 5.18
C LEU A 125 -16.72 -0.71 5.38
N PRO A 126 -17.54 -0.09 4.51
CA PRO A 126 -19.00 -0.20 4.59
C PRO A 126 -19.52 -1.64 4.49
N LEU A 127 -18.97 -2.45 3.59
CA LEU A 127 -19.35 -3.86 3.47
C LEU A 127 -18.99 -4.66 4.73
N ASN A 128 -17.79 -4.47 5.26
CA ASN A 128 -17.33 -5.09 6.50
C ASN A 128 -18.24 -4.72 7.68
N ARG A 129 -18.57 -3.43 7.83
CA ARG A 129 -19.48 -2.94 8.89
C ARG A 129 -20.91 -3.43 8.74
N ARG A 130 -21.42 -3.61 7.51
CA ARG A 130 -22.72 -4.23 7.27
C ARG A 130 -22.71 -5.70 7.67
N LEU A 131 -21.68 -6.44 7.26
CA LEU A 131 -21.50 -7.84 7.64
C LEU A 131 -21.38 -8.01 9.16
N ALA A 132 -20.64 -7.13 9.84
CA ALA A 132 -20.48 -7.13 11.28
C ALA A 132 -21.79 -6.84 12.05
N ARG A 133 -22.70 -6.03 11.47
CA ARG A 133 -23.98 -5.64 12.08
C ARG A 133 -25.14 -6.58 11.76
N ALA A 134 -24.94 -7.64 10.98
CA ALA A 134 -26.01 -8.56 10.57
C ALA A 134 -26.64 -9.39 11.71
N GLY A 135 -26.31 -9.15 12.98
CA GLY A 135 -26.83 -9.90 14.13
C GLY A 135 -26.32 -11.34 14.18
N SER A 136 -27.18 -12.27 14.58
CA SER A 136 -26.96 -13.72 14.52
C SER A 136 -27.92 -14.35 13.49
N PRO A 137 -27.68 -14.14 12.18
CA PRO A 137 -28.58 -14.62 11.13
C PRO A 137 -28.55 -16.16 11.08
N THR A 138 -29.66 -16.78 10.69
CA THR A 138 -29.79 -18.24 10.58
C THR A 138 -30.44 -18.64 9.26
N GLY A 139 -30.17 -19.86 8.77
CA GLY A 139 -30.81 -20.41 7.58
C GLY A 139 -30.73 -19.48 6.35
N ALA A 140 -31.89 -19.11 5.80
CA ALA A 140 -31.99 -18.27 4.59
C ALA A 140 -31.37 -16.87 4.74
N ASP A 141 -31.34 -16.31 5.95
CA ASP A 141 -30.75 -14.99 6.21
C ASP A 141 -29.23 -14.99 6.00
N LEU A 142 -28.55 -16.08 6.35
CA LEU A 142 -27.11 -16.25 6.13
C LEU A 142 -26.77 -16.23 4.64
N ALA A 143 -27.56 -16.94 3.82
CA ALA A 143 -27.39 -16.96 2.38
C ALA A 143 -27.56 -15.56 1.76
N ALA A 144 -28.56 -14.81 2.21
CA ALA A 144 -28.80 -13.44 1.77
C ALA A 144 -27.65 -12.49 2.17
N VAL A 145 -27.19 -12.58 3.42
CA VAL A 145 -26.06 -11.79 3.94
C VAL A 145 -24.78 -12.08 3.16
N ARG A 146 -24.46 -13.36 2.91
CA ARG A 146 -23.31 -13.76 2.10
C ARG A 146 -23.42 -13.20 0.68
N LYS A 147 -24.56 -13.39 0.01
CA LYS A 147 -24.78 -12.92 -1.36
C LYS A 147 -24.59 -11.41 -1.50
N ALA A 148 -25.04 -10.64 -0.51
CA ALA A 148 -24.88 -9.18 -0.47
C ALA A 148 -23.45 -8.71 -0.20
N PHE A 149 -22.59 -9.57 0.36
CA PHE A 149 -21.21 -9.25 0.73
C PHE A 149 -20.17 -9.77 -0.26
N ASP A 150 -20.24 -11.05 -0.63
CA ASP A 150 -19.16 -11.79 -1.30
C ASP A 150 -18.71 -11.13 -2.60
N ARG A 151 -19.58 -11.09 -3.62
CA ARG A 151 -19.20 -10.57 -4.94
C ARG A 151 -18.77 -9.10 -4.90
N PRO A 152 -19.49 -8.16 -4.25
CA PRO A 152 -19.04 -6.77 -4.16
C PRO A 152 -17.68 -6.63 -3.47
N TRP A 153 -17.46 -7.36 -2.38
CA TRP A 153 -16.21 -7.29 -1.62
C TRP A 153 -15.04 -7.83 -2.45
N ARG A 154 -15.21 -8.97 -3.13
CA ARG A 154 -14.19 -9.57 -4.00
C ARG A 154 -13.82 -8.66 -5.16
N SER A 155 -14.80 -8.09 -5.86
CA SER A 155 -14.54 -7.16 -6.97
C SER A 155 -13.76 -5.93 -6.50
N ALA A 156 -14.12 -5.37 -5.34
CA ALA A 156 -13.39 -4.25 -4.75
C ALA A 156 -11.97 -4.65 -4.33
N ASN A 157 -11.77 -5.87 -3.82
CA ASN A 157 -10.45 -6.38 -3.46
C ASN A 157 -9.54 -6.52 -4.68
N VAL A 158 -10.03 -7.10 -5.78
CA VAL A 158 -9.28 -7.18 -7.04
C VAL A 158 -8.86 -5.79 -7.54
N ALA A 159 -9.75 -4.80 -7.47
CA ALA A 159 -9.42 -3.42 -7.86
C ALA A 159 -8.26 -2.85 -7.02
N ARG A 160 -8.25 -3.12 -5.70
CA ARG A 160 -7.15 -2.74 -4.81
C ARG A 160 -5.86 -3.50 -5.12
N THR A 161 -5.93 -4.80 -5.39
CA THR A 161 -4.79 -5.61 -5.80
C THR A 161 -4.13 -5.04 -7.05
N LEU A 162 -4.90 -4.75 -8.09
CA LEU A 162 -4.40 -4.19 -9.35
C LEU A 162 -3.79 -2.80 -9.13
N ALA A 163 -4.47 -1.92 -8.38
CA ALA A 163 -3.98 -0.58 -8.09
C ALA A 163 -2.67 -0.59 -7.30
N CYS A 164 -2.58 -1.40 -6.24
CA CYS A 164 -1.36 -1.51 -5.43
C CYS A 164 -0.22 -2.19 -6.21
N THR A 165 -0.53 -3.17 -7.08
CA THR A 165 0.48 -3.80 -7.94
C THR A 165 1.03 -2.82 -8.97
N ALA A 166 0.16 -2.03 -9.60
CA ALA A 166 0.58 -0.97 -10.51
C ALA A 166 1.39 0.13 -9.79
N ALA A 167 0.99 0.51 -8.57
CA ALA A 167 1.74 1.43 -7.73
C ALA A 167 3.13 0.88 -7.39
N LEU A 168 3.23 -0.41 -7.07
CA LEU A 168 4.50 -1.09 -6.82
C LEU A 168 5.40 -1.04 -8.06
N GLY A 169 4.86 -1.33 -9.25
CA GLY A 169 5.59 -1.23 -10.51
C GLY A 169 6.11 0.19 -10.77
N ALA A 170 5.28 1.21 -10.53
CA ALA A 170 5.66 2.61 -10.65
C ALA A 170 6.77 3.01 -9.66
N LEU A 171 6.70 2.55 -8.40
CA LEU A 171 7.76 2.77 -7.41
C LEU A 171 9.05 2.04 -7.77
N GLY A 172 8.97 0.81 -8.29
CA GLY A 172 10.10 0.06 -8.83
C GLY A 172 10.80 0.81 -9.96
N ARG A 173 10.03 1.38 -10.90
CA ARG A 173 10.58 2.24 -11.95
C ARG A 173 11.26 3.48 -11.38
N ALA A 174 10.64 4.14 -10.39
CA ALA A 174 11.24 5.29 -9.72
C ALA A 174 12.55 4.95 -8.99
N LEU A 175 12.67 3.76 -8.38
CA LEU A 175 13.90 3.27 -7.76
C LEU A 175 15.03 3.10 -8.78
N VAL A 176 14.75 2.50 -9.93
CA VAL A 176 15.74 2.33 -11.02
C VAL A 176 16.25 3.68 -11.52
N LEU A 177 15.33 4.63 -11.74
CA LEU A 177 15.70 5.99 -12.18
C LEU A 177 16.51 6.73 -11.11
N HIS A 178 16.14 6.57 -9.83
CA HIS A 178 16.85 7.19 -8.72
C HIS A 178 18.29 6.64 -8.56
N GLY A 179 18.50 5.35 -8.80
CA GLY A 179 19.83 4.72 -8.78
C GLY A 179 20.72 5.14 -9.96
N ARG A 180 20.17 5.26 -11.16
CA ARG A 180 20.90 5.72 -12.36
C ARG A 180 21.39 7.17 -12.22
N GLY A 181 20.58 8.05 -11.65
CA GLY A 181 20.97 9.45 -11.40
C GLY A 181 22.05 9.63 -10.33
N ALA A 182 22.27 8.63 -9.46
CA ALA A 182 23.37 8.65 -8.50
C ALA A 182 24.70 8.21 -9.12
N ALA A 183 24.66 7.30 -10.11
CA ALA A 183 25.85 6.76 -10.78
C ALA A 183 26.46 7.70 -11.84
N HIS A 184 25.69 8.67 -12.36
CA HIS A 184 26.19 9.67 -13.34
C HIS A 184 26.65 10.98 -12.68
N GLY A 185 26.48 11.12 -11.37
CA GLY A 185 26.91 12.28 -10.59
C GLY A 185 28.12 12.00 -9.67
N ALA A 186 28.70 10.80 -9.78
CA ALA A 186 29.95 10.37 -9.14
C ALA A 186 31.01 10.23 -10.23
#